data_AF-A0A7D8UMJ0-F1
#
_entry.id   AF-A0A7D8UMJ0-F1
#
_cell.length_a   1.000
_cell.length_b   1.000
_cell.length_c   1.000
_cell.angle_alpha   90.00
_cell.angle_beta   90.00
_cell.angle_gamma   90.00
#
_symmetry.space_group_name_H-M   'P 1'
#
loop_
_entity.id
_entity.type
_entity.pdbx_description
1 polymer ?
#
loop_
_entity_poly.entity_id
_entity_poly.type
_entity_poly.pdbx_seq_one_letter_code
_entity_poly.pdbx_strand_id
1 'polypeptide(L)'
;MHLVLTGATGLVGSGVLHAMLTTPTVSKISILSRRPVPMADGHAKAHVIIHKDYANYPSELMQQLKDADGCVWAQGISQTKVGKEEYVEITHTYPLTFARALAASTAPRPLPFIYVSG
;
A
#
# COMPACT_ATOMS: atom_id res chain seq x y z
N MET A 1 -15.97 0.09 -1.76
CA MET A 1 -14.75 0.88 -1.47
C MET A 1 -13.55 0.17 -2.09
N HIS A 2 -12.72 0.91 -2.81
CA HIS A 2 -11.43 0.45 -3.29
C HIS A 2 -10.34 0.91 -2.32
N LEU A 3 -9.64 -0.03 -1.67
CA LEU A 3 -8.58 0.28 -0.71
C LEU A 3 -7.21 -0.15 -1.22
N VAL A 4 -6.20 0.65 -0.90
CA VAL A 4 -4.79 0.32 -1.16
C VAL A 4 -4.12 -0.17 0.11
N LEU A 5 -3.30 -1.22 0.00
CA LEU A 5 -2.53 -1.76 1.12
C LEU A 5 -1.06 -1.97 0.73
N THR A 6 -0.15 -1.48 1.55
CA THR A 6 1.28 -1.86 1.51
C THR A 6 1.66 -2.68 2.73
N GLY A 7 2.75 -3.46 2.65
CA GLY A 7 3.22 -4.23 3.80
C GLY A 7 2.31 -5.39 4.22
N ALA A 8 1.45 -5.89 3.33
CA ALA A 8 0.43 -6.92 3.61
C ALA A 8 0.97 -8.26 4.16
N THR A 9 2.29 -8.50 4.06
CA THR A 9 2.93 -9.72 4.60
C THR A 9 3.58 -9.53 5.97
N GLY A 10 3.52 -8.31 6.54
CA GLY A 10 3.99 -8.00 7.88
C GLY A 10 2.93 -8.25 8.95
N LEU A 11 3.32 -8.08 10.21
CA LEU A 11 2.45 -8.33 11.38
C LEU A 11 1.16 -7.49 11.29
N VAL A 12 1.27 -6.17 11.22
CA VAL A 12 0.10 -5.27 11.13
C VAL A 12 -0.60 -5.41 9.79
N GLY A 13 0.17 -5.41 8.69
CA GLY A 13 -0.39 -5.45 7.34
C GLY A 13 -1.22 -6.70 7.04
N SER A 14 -0.86 -7.85 7.61
CA SER A 14 -1.66 -9.09 7.45
C SER A 14 -3.00 -9.02 8.18
N GLY A 15 -3.04 -8.42 9.38
CA GLY A 15 -4.29 -8.15 10.10
C GLY A 15 -5.19 -7.15 9.35
N VAL A 16 -4.60 -6.10 8.78
CA VAL A 16 -5.32 -5.15 7.93
C VAL A 16 -5.87 -5.83 6.68
N LEU A 17 -5.07 -6.65 5.99
CA LEU A 17 -5.53 -7.40 4.82
C LEU A 17 -6.72 -8.29 5.18
N HIS A 18 -6.63 -9.05 6.27
CA HIS A 18 -7.71 -9.89 6.75
C HIS A 18 -9.00 -9.07 6.98
N ALA A 19 -8.91 -7.94 7.67
CA ALA A 19 -10.06 -7.06 7.90
C ALA A 19 -10.66 -6.51 6.59
N MET A 20 -9.83 -6.09 5.64
CA MET A 20 -10.29 -5.65 4.32
C MET A 20 -10.98 -6.79 3.55
N LEU A 21 -10.45 -8.01 3.65
CA LEU A 21 -11.01 -9.21 3.00
C LEU A 21 -12.38 -9.60 3.56
N THR A 22 -12.60 -9.46 4.86
CA THR A 22 -13.86 -9.82 5.52
C THR A 22 -14.89 -8.69 5.54
N THR A 23 -14.49 -7.44 5.29
CA THR A 23 -15.40 -6.29 5.24
C THR A 23 -16.23 -6.28 3.95
N PRO A 24 -17.58 -6.36 3.99
CA PRO A 24 -18.42 -6.45 2.80
C PRO A 24 -18.42 -5.19 1.93
N THR A 25 -18.26 -4.01 2.53
CA THR A 25 -18.24 -2.73 1.81
C THR A 25 -16.95 -2.50 1.04
N VAL A 26 -15.90 -3.29 1.30
CA VAL A 26 -14.65 -3.29 0.52
C VAL A 26 -14.86 -4.18 -0.70
N SER A 27 -14.85 -3.55 -1.87
CA SER A 27 -15.14 -4.18 -3.17
C SER A 27 -13.87 -4.49 -3.96
N LYS A 28 -12.77 -3.78 -3.70
CA LYS A 28 -11.46 -3.98 -4.34
C LYS A 28 -10.34 -3.64 -3.36
N ILE A 29 -9.27 -4.42 -3.38
CA ILE A 29 -8.04 -4.21 -2.60
C ILE A 29 -6.87 -4.26 -3.58
N SER A 30 -6.15 -3.16 -3.74
CA SER A 30 -4.90 -3.12 -4.50
C SER A 30 -3.72 -3.22 -3.52
N ILE A 31 -2.99 -4.32 -3.61
CA ILE A 31 -1.91 -4.64 -2.68
C ILE A 31 -0.58 -4.39 -3.38
N LEU A 32 0.12 -3.32 -3.00
CA LEU A 32 1.47 -3.05 -3.50
C LEU A 32 2.46 -3.85 -2.65
N SER A 33 3.16 -4.80 -3.29
CA SER A 33 4.08 -5.68 -2.60
C SER A 33 5.33 -5.97 -3.44
N ARG A 34 6.47 -6.17 -2.80
CA ARG A 34 7.72 -6.59 -3.45
C ARG A 34 7.72 -8.07 -3.85
N ARG A 35 6.78 -8.84 -3.30
CA ARG A 35 6.66 -10.31 -3.41
C ARG A 35 5.19 -10.76 -3.41
N PRO A 36 4.88 -11.98 -3.86
CA PRO A 36 3.53 -12.54 -3.75
C PRO A 36 2.98 -12.46 -2.32
N VAL A 37 1.65 -12.36 -2.20
CA VAL A 37 0.94 -12.22 -0.93
C VAL A 37 -0.02 -13.41 -0.79
N PRO A 38 0.39 -14.52 -0.15
CA PRO A 38 -0.40 -15.75 -0.14
C PRO A 38 -1.83 -15.60 0.40
N MET A 39 -2.04 -14.68 1.36
CA MET A 39 -3.38 -14.40 1.91
C MET A 39 -4.33 -13.75 0.89
N ALA A 40 -3.81 -13.17 -0.19
CA ALA A 40 -4.61 -12.59 -1.26
C ALA A 40 -5.00 -13.62 -2.34
N ASP A 41 -4.33 -14.78 -2.38
CA ASP A 41 -4.53 -15.77 -3.44
C ASP A 41 -5.96 -16.33 -3.39
N GLY A 42 -6.62 -16.39 -4.56
CA GLY A 42 -7.99 -16.89 -4.69
C GLY A 42 -9.10 -15.90 -4.28
N HIS A 43 -8.76 -14.72 -3.74
CA HIS A 43 -9.77 -13.71 -3.38
C HIS A 43 -10.09 -12.78 -4.55
N ALA A 44 -11.34 -12.84 -5.05
CA ALA A 44 -11.80 -12.04 -6.20
C ALA A 44 -11.62 -10.52 -6.05
N LYS A 45 -11.63 -10.00 -4.81
CA LYS A 45 -11.43 -8.57 -4.56
C LYS A 45 -9.97 -8.18 -4.33
N ALA A 46 -9.05 -9.12 -4.13
CA ALA A 46 -7.65 -8.84 -3.83
C ALA A 46 -6.80 -8.88 -5.10
N HIS A 47 -6.08 -7.80 -5.36
CA HIS A 47 -5.26 -7.63 -6.55
C HIS A 47 -3.84 -7.29 -6.12
N VAL A 48 -2.92 -8.24 -6.29
CA VAL A 48 -1.51 -8.05 -5.93
C VAL A 48 -0.78 -7.40 -7.10
N ILE A 49 -0.23 -6.21 -6.86
CA ILE A 49 0.62 -5.48 -7.79
C ILE A 49 2.06 -5.65 -7.32
N ILE A 50 2.85 -6.42 -8.08
CA ILE A 50 4.26 -6.60 -7.77
C ILE A 50 5.02 -5.33 -8.14
N HIS A 51 5.46 -4.61 -7.12
CA HIS A 51 6.13 -3.33 -7.26
C HIS A 51 7.33 -3.28 -6.32
N LYS A 52 8.52 -3.07 -6.88
CA LYS A 52 9.80 -3.14 -6.15
C LYS A 52 10.42 -1.77 -5.88
N ASP A 53 10.18 -0.80 -6.77
CA ASP A 53 10.78 0.52 -6.72
C ASP A 53 9.78 1.57 -6.18
N TYR A 54 9.73 1.74 -4.86
CA TYR A 54 8.81 2.69 -4.22
C TYR A 54 9.28 4.16 -4.31
N ALA A 55 10.41 4.42 -4.98
CA ALA A 55 10.83 5.78 -5.32
C ALA A 55 10.14 6.30 -6.59
N ASN A 56 9.57 5.43 -7.42
CA ASN A 56 8.95 5.80 -8.70
C ASN A 56 7.66 5.02 -8.96
N TYR A 57 6.59 5.71 -9.38
CA TYR A 57 5.29 5.07 -9.67
C TYR A 57 4.93 5.22 -11.15
N PRO A 58 5.00 4.13 -11.94
CA PRO A 58 4.61 4.16 -13.35
C PRO A 58 3.14 4.57 -13.54
N SER A 59 2.84 5.20 -14.69
CA SER A 59 1.49 5.65 -15.00
C SER A 59 0.49 4.49 -15.07
N GLU A 60 0.89 3.31 -15.55
CA GLU A 60 -0.01 2.14 -15.59
C GLU A 60 -0.36 1.63 -14.19
N LEU A 61 0.56 1.74 -13.22
CA LEU A 61 0.30 1.42 -11.83
C LEU A 61 -0.70 2.43 -11.26
N MET A 62 -0.44 3.73 -11.45
CA MET A 62 -1.31 4.77 -10.91
C MET A 62 -2.72 4.74 -11.51
N GLN A 63 -2.85 4.35 -12.78
CA GLN A 63 -4.15 4.17 -13.43
C GLN A 63 -5.00 3.08 -12.75
N GLN A 64 -4.38 2.03 -12.21
CA GLN A 64 -5.08 0.99 -11.45
C GLN A 64 -5.59 1.47 -10.08
N LEU A 65 -5.03 2.59 -9.58
CA LEU A 65 -5.32 3.19 -8.28
C LEU A 65 -6.18 4.46 -8.36
N LYS A 66 -6.54 4.92 -9.56
CA LYS A 66 -7.26 6.19 -9.78
C LYS A 66 -8.60 6.30 -9.03
N ASP A 67 -9.24 5.16 -8.80
CA ASP A 67 -10.54 5.02 -8.13
C ASP A 67 -10.40 4.63 -6.66
N ALA A 68 -9.19 4.68 -6.09
CA ALA A 68 -8.98 4.39 -4.68
C ALA A 68 -9.75 5.36 -3.78
N ASP A 69 -10.28 4.82 -2.68
CA ASP A 69 -11.00 5.54 -1.65
C ASP A 69 -10.16 5.73 -0.38
N GLY A 70 -9.04 5.03 -0.25
CA GLY A 70 -8.16 5.11 0.92
C GLY A 70 -6.92 4.25 0.78
N CYS A 71 -5.90 4.57 1.57
CA CYS A 71 -4.65 3.83 1.62
C CYS A 71 -4.27 3.51 3.07
N VAL A 72 -3.88 2.26 3.33
CA VAL A 72 -3.15 1.86 4.53
C VAL A 72 -1.72 1.55 4.15
N TRP A 73 -0.80 2.39 4.63
CA TRP A 73 0.63 2.19 4.48
C TRP A 73 1.18 1.46 5.70
N ALA A 74 1.32 0.14 5.58
CA ALA A 74 1.90 -0.72 6.62
C ALA A 74 3.26 -1.31 6.20
N GLN A 75 3.90 -0.73 5.18
CA GLN A 75 5.29 -1.02 4.85
C GLN A 75 6.22 -0.27 5.83
N GLY A 76 7.17 -1.01 6.40
CA GLY A 76 8.26 -0.46 7.19
C GLY A 76 9.38 -1.48 7.33
N ILE A 77 10.46 -1.07 7.98
CA ILE A 77 11.59 -1.91 8.32
C ILE A 77 12.04 -1.58 9.74
N SER A 78 12.64 -2.53 10.45
CA SER A 78 13.19 -2.22 11.77
C SER A 78 14.51 -1.48 11.63
N GLN A 79 14.71 -0.43 12.43
CA GLN A 79 15.97 0.34 12.50
C GLN A 79 17.20 -0.53 12.82
N THR A 80 17.02 -1.71 13.42
CA THR A 80 18.12 -2.63 13.73
C THR A 80 18.57 -3.46 12.53
N LYS A 81 17.82 -3.43 11.42
CA LYS A 81 18.08 -4.25 10.22
C LYS A 81 18.80 -3.49 9.11
N VAL A 82 18.86 -2.17 9.17
CA VAL A 82 19.35 -1.30 8.09
C VAL A 82 20.09 -0.09 8.65
N GLY A 83 20.87 0.57 7.80
CA GLY A 83 21.49 1.85 8.16
C GLY A 83 20.48 3.00 8.24
N LYS A 84 20.89 4.13 8.82
CA LYS A 84 20.05 5.34 9.00
C LYS A 84 19.44 5.84 7.68
N GLU A 85 20.24 5.91 6.62
CA GLU A 85 19.80 6.42 5.32
C GLU A 85 18.71 5.55 4.71
N GLU A 86 18.92 4.23 4.68
CA GLU A 86 17.94 3.27 4.18
C GLU A 86 16.68 3.24 5.06
N TYR A 87 16.83 3.40 6.38
CA TYR A 87 15.69 3.51 7.29
C TYR A 87 14.81 4.71 6.95
N VAL A 88 15.42 5.90 6.76
CA VAL A 88 14.71 7.12 6.35
C VAL A 88 14.08 6.96 4.98
N GLU A 89 14.78 6.35 4.04
CA GLU A 89 14.26 6.10 2.69
C GLU A 89 12.96 5.27 2.74
N ILE A 90 12.97 4.18 3.49
CA ILE A 90 11.82 3.26 3.59
C ILE A 90 10.67 3.85 4.40
N THR A 91 10.97 4.49 5.54
CA THR A 91 9.94 4.93 6.51
C THR A 91 9.46 6.36 6.29
N HIS A 92 10.15 7.16 5.49
CA HIS A 92 9.78 8.55 5.25
C HIS A 92 9.69 8.88 3.76
N THR A 93 10.72 8.58 2.97
CA THR A 93 10.72 8.93 1.55
C THR A 93 9.64 8.18 0.79
N TYR A 94 9.60 6.86 0.88
CA TYR A 94 8.63 6.03 0.16
C TYR A 94 7.15 6.37 0.43
N PRO A 95 6.67 6.48 1.69
CA PRO A 95 5.27 6.85 1.93
C PRO A 95 4.93 8.23 1.38
N LEU A 96 5.84 9.22 1.46
CA LEU A 96 5.61 10.55 0.93
C LEU A 96 5.57 10.56 -0.60
N THR A 97 6.50 9.85 -1.26
CA THR A 97 6.51 9.71 -2.72
C THR A 97 5.21 9.09 -3.20
N PHE A 98 4.73 8.05 -2.53
CA PHE A 98 3.47 7.41 -2.88
C PHE A 98 2.26 8.33 -2.65
N ALA A 99 2.19 9.00 -1.50
CA ALA A 99 1.10 9.90 -1.17
C ALA A 99 0.98 11.03 -2.21
N ARG A 100 2.11 11.58 -2.67
CA ARG A 100 2.15 12.58 -3.75
C ARG A 100 1.65 12.02 -5.08
N ALA A 101 2.09 10.82 -5.46
CA ALA A 101 1.65 10.17 -6.69
C ALA A 101 0.13 9.88 -6.67
N LEU A 102 -0.38 9.37 -5.55
CA LEU A 102 -1.81 9.15 -5.32
C LEU A 102 -2.59 10.46 -5.43
N ALA A 103 -2.17 11.50 -4.73
CA ALA A 103 -2.85 12.80 -4.74
C ALA A 103 -2.95 13.39 -6.16
N ALA A 104 -1.89 13.26 -6.96
CA ALA A 104 -1.90 13.69 -8.36
C ALA A 104 -2.86 12.87 -9.24
N SER A 105 -3.11 11.60 -8.87
CA SER A 105 -3.92 10.67 -9.67
C SER A 105 -5.40 10.63 -9.28
N THR A 106 -5.75 11.01 -8.05
CA THR A 106 -7.12 10.93 -7.50
C THR A 106 -7.81 12.29 -7.31
N ALA A 107 -7.16 13.40 -7.71
CA ALA A 107 -7.73 14.74 -7.61
C ALA A 107 -9.08 14.84 -8.38
N PRO A 108 -10.13 15.47 -7.81
CA PRO A 108 -10.12 16.39 -6.66
C PRO A 108 -10.54 15.77 -5.31
N ARG A 109 -10.71 14.44 -5.19
CA ARG A 109 -11.20 13.84 -3.94
C ARG A 109 -10.05 13.67 -2.93
N PRO A 110 -10.20 14.17 -1.68
CA PRO A 110 -9.26 13.84 -0.62
C PRO A 110 -9.32 12.33 -0.33
N LEU A 111 -8.15 11.70 -0.28
CA LEU A 111 -7.98 10.27 -0.02
C LEU A 111 -7.36 10.09 1.37
N PRO A 112 -8.05 9.43 2.33
CA PRO A 112 -7.47 9.09 3.61
C PRO A 112 -6.22 8.21 3.47
N PHE A 113 -5.10 8.69 4.02
CA PHE A 113 -3.83 7.97 4.02
C PHE A 113 -3.44 7.63 5.47
N ILE A 114 -3.55 6.36 5.84
CA ILE A 114 -3.18 5.85 7.16
C ILE A 114 -1.73 5.39 7.10
N TYR A 115 -0.82 6.14 7.71
CA TYR A 115 0.57 5.75 7.88
C TYR A 115 0.75 5.01 9.22
N VAL A 116 1.15 3.75 9.16
CA VAL A 116 1.43 2.94 10.36
C VAL A 116 2.90 3.11 10.73
N SER A 117 3.17 3.82 11.83
CA SER A 117 4.51 4.03 12.39
C SER A 117 4.75 3.18 13.64
N GLY A 118 6.02 3.04 14.03
CA GLY A 118 6.48 2.33 15.22
C GLY A 118 8.00 2.32 15.35
#